data_AF-A0A8T5H823-F1
#
_entry.id   AF-A0A8T5H823-F1
#
_cell.length_a   1.000
_cell.length_b   1.000
_cell.length_c   1.000
_cell.angle_alpha   90.00
_cell.angle_beta   90.00
_cell.angle_gamma   90.00
#
_symmetry.space_group_name_H-M   'P 1'
#
loop_
_entity.id
_entity.type
_entity.pdbx_description
1 polymer ?
#
loop_
_entity_poly.entity_id
_entity_poly.type
_entity_poly.pdbx_seq_one_letter_code
_entity_poly.pdbx_strand_id
1 'polypeptide(L)'
;MSITLEIGTKNYLDDLLCIKKHLSHMETLLNCHANYVLSKPSSRFGWTFFKIEFKSNLQINISEKFSDILAKYQLNDEAGRFTKFMSDYFISRGCNVKINLVN
;
A
#
# COMPACT_ATOMS: atom_id res chain seq x y z
N MET A 1 7.14 13.83 -0.68
CA MET A 1 7.86 12.63 -1.18
C MET A 1 6.79 11.65 -1.61
N SER A 2 6.91 10.96 -2.74
CA SER A 2 6.01 9.84 -3.06
C SER A 2 6.65 8.53 -2.59
N ILE A 3 5.85 7.64 -2.00
CA ILE A 3 6.32 6.30 -1.61
C ILE A 3 5.86 5.32 -2.68
N THR A 4 6.78 4.51 -3.18
CA THR A 4 6.46 3.40 -4.08
C THR A 4 6.64 2.09 -3.35
N LEU A 5 5.61 1.25 -3.38
CA LEU A 5 5.63 -0.09 -2.80
C LEU A 5 5.57 -1.13 -3.91
N GLU A 6 6.40 -2.17 -3.83
CA GLU A 6 6.30 -3.35 -4.68
C GLU A 6 5.43 -4.39 -3.98
N ILE A 7 4.44 -4.91 -4.71
CA ILE A 7 3.50 -5.91 -4.28
C ILE A 7 3.81 -7.21 -5.00
N GLY A 8 4.07 -8.27 -4.25
CA GLY A 8 4.19 -9.63 -4.73
C GLY A 8 2.95 -10.44 -4.36
N THR A 9 2.32 -11.09 -5.33
CA THR A 9 1.15 -11.95 -5.14
C THR A 9 1.26 -13.24 -5.95
N LYS A 10 0.59 -14.31 -5.51
CA LYS A 10 0.38 -15.53 -6.32
C LYS A 10 -0.97 -15.55 -7.05
N ASN A 11 -1.90 -14.66 -6.69
CA ASN A 11 -3.24 -14.55 -7.28
C ASN A 11 -3.53 -13.09 -7.66
N TYR A 12 -2.95 -12.66 -8.78
CA TYR A 12 -2.94 -11.27 -9.19
C TYR A 12 -4.34 -10.64 -9.32
N LEU A 13 -5.31 -11.33 -9.92
CA LEU A 13 -6.62 -10.76 -10.19
C LEU A 13 -7.40 -10.49 -8.90
N ASP A 14 -7.44 -11.48 -7.99
CA ASP A 14 -8.18 -11.37 -6.73
C ASP A 14 -7.52 -10.37 -5.78
N ASP A 15 -6.19 -10.44 -5.62
CA ASP A 15 -5.47 -9.54 -4.73
C ASP A 15 -5.46 -8.10 -5.26
N LEU A 16 -5.40 -7.89 -6.58
CA LEU A 16 -5.53 -6.56 -7.18
C LEU A 16 -6.91 -5.96 -6.90
N LEU A 17 -7.97 -6.76 -7.06
CA LEU A 17 -9.33 -6.33 -6.76
C LEU A 17 -9.48 -6.01 -5.26
N CYS A 18 -8.93 -6.86 -4.39
CA CYS A 18 -8.88 -6.64 -2.94
C CYS A 18 -8.19 -5.32 -2.60
N ILE A 19 -7.01 -5.06 -3.16
CA ILE A 19 -6.25 -3.83 -2.94
C ILE A 19 -7.04 -2.62 -3.42
N LYS A 20 -7.57 -2.64 -4.65
CA LYS A 20 -8.34 -1.51 -5.21
C LYS A 20 -9.56 -1.18 -4.37
N LYS A 21 -10.31 -2.19 -3.91
CA LYS A 21 -11.47 -2.02 -3.04
C LYS A 21 -11.09 -1.31 -1.74
N HIS A 22 -10.03 -1.76 -1.08
CA HIS A 22 -9.63 -1.22 0.22
C HIS A 22 -8.91 0.13 0.12
N LEU A 23 -8.24 0.42 -0.99
CA LEU A 23 -7.74 1.76 -1.32
C LEU A 23 -8.90 2.71 -1.59
N SER A 24 -9.94 2.29 -2.31
CA SER A 24 -11.13 3.12 -2.54
C SER A 24 -11.87 3.47 -1.24
N HIS A 25 -11.98 2.51 -0.31
CA HIS A 25 -12.51 2.78 1.03
C HIS A 25 -11.63 3.77 1.82
N MET A 26 -10.30 3.64 1.71
CA MET A 26 -9.35 4.55 2.36
C MET A 26 -9.45 5.97 1.78
N GLU A 27 -9.51 6.10 0.46
CA GLU A 27 -9.71 7.37 -0.26
C GLU A 27 -11.00 8.06 0.19
N THR A 28 -12.09 7.30 0.35
CA THR A 28 -13.37 7.81 0.87
C THR A 28 -13.24 8.29 2.32
N LEU A 29 -12.56 7.53 3.18
CA LEU A 29 -12.33 7.90 4.59
C LEU A 29 -11.49 9.18 4.74
N LEU A 30 -10.56 9.39 3.82
CA LEU A 30 -9.63 10.52 3.82
C LEU A 30 -10.12 11.70 2.96
N ASN A 31 -11.31 11.60 2.35
CA ASN A 31 -11.86 12.57 1.42
C ASN A 31 -10.85 12.99 0.32
N CYS A 32 -10.07 12.04 -0.19
CA CYS A 32 -9.07 12.26 -1.21
C CYS A 32 -9.21 11.19 -2.31
N HIS A 33 -9.34 11.59 -3.57
CA HIS A 33 -9.62 10.67 -4.68
C HIS A 33 -8.46 10.59 -5.68
N ALA A 34 -8.24 9.40 -6.25
CA ALA A 34 -7.35 9.12 -7.38
C ALA A 34 -5.86 9.48 -7.14
N ASN A 35 -5.33 9.07 -5.99
CA ASN A 35 -3.98 9.47 -5.57
C ASN A 35 -2.96 8.32 -5.50
N TYR A 36 -3.21 7.23 -6.22
CA TYR A 36 -2.20 6.19 -6.43
C TYR A 36 -2.10 5.75 -7.89
N VAL A 37 -0.93 5.26 -8.28
CA VAL A 37 -0.64 4.75 -9.63
C VAL A 37 -0.21 3.30 -9.52
N LEU A 38 -0.79 2.44 -10.37
CA LEU A 38 -0.42 1.03 -10.48
C LEU A 38 0.50 0.82 -11.69
N SER A 39 1.63 0.16 -11.49
CA SER A 39 2.49 -0.24 -12.61
C SER A 39 1.91 -1.43 -13.36
N LYS A 40 2.44 -1.68 -14.56
CA LYS A 40 2.21 -2.96 -15.25
C LYS A 40 2.75 -4.11 -14.39
N PRO A 41 2.04 -5.26 -14.34
CA PRO A 41 2.52 -6.44 -13.64
C PRO A 41 3.68 -7.11 -14.39
N SER A 42 4.56 -7.76 -13.64
CA SER A 42 5.63 -8.62 -14.13
C SER A 42 5.57 -9.96 -13.40
N SER A 43 5.47 -11.07 -14.14
CA SER A 43 5.40 -12.40 -13.54
C SER A 43 6.77 -13.08 -13.55
N ARG A 44 7.19 -13.63 -12.40
CA ARG A 44 8.46 -14.36 -12.23
C ARG A 44 8.26 -15.49 -11.22
N PHE A 45 8.68 -16.71 -11.56
CA PHE A 45 8.69 -17.89 -10.67
C PHE A 45 7.35 -18.16 -9.93
N GLY A 46 6.22 -18.08 -10.64
CA GLY A 46 4.89 -18.32 -10.04
C GLY A 46 4.36 -17.20 -9.15
N TRP A 47 5.05 -16.05 -9.13
CA TRP A 47 4.61 -14.82 -8.49
C TRP A 47 4.38 -13.74 -9.55
N THR A 48 3.47 -12.82 -9.26
CA THR A 48 3.26 -11.59 -10.00
C THR A 48 3.64 -10.42 -9.11
N PHE A 49 4.45 -9.52 -9.67
CA PHE A 49 4.96 -8.33 -9.03
C PHE A 49 4.42 -7.09 -9.74
N PHE A 50 3.95 -6.11 -8.99
CA PHE A 50 3.56 -4.80 -9.52
C PHE A 50 3.80 -3.73 -8.47
N LYS A 51 3.90 -2.48 -8.89
CA LYS A 51 4.17 -1.35 -7.99
C LYS A 51 2.92 -0.53 -7.77
N ILE A 52 2.79 -0.01 -6.56
CA ILE A 52 1.82 1.01 -6.17
C ILE A 52 2.61 2.24 -5.76
N GLU A 53 2.48 3.31 -6.54
CA GLU A 53 2.99 4.62 -6.16
C GLU A 53 1.89 5.40 -5.44
N PHE A 54 2.17 5.84 -4.22
CA PHE A 54 1.31 6.72 -3.44
C PHE A 54 1.76 8.17 -3.68
N LYS A 55 0.87 8.99 -4.25
CA LYS A 55 1.14 10.42 -4.41
C LYS A 55 1.26 11.08 -3.02
N SER A 56 2.09 12.10 -2.91
CA SER A 56 2.38 12.81 -1.65
C SER A 56 1.12 13.18 -0.86
N ASN A 57 0.05 13.63 -1.52
CA ASN A 57 -1.21 14.01 -0.85
C ASN A 57 -1.88 12.84 -0.12
N LEU A 58 -1.97 11.67 -0.75
CA LEU A 58 -2.56 10.48 -0.12
C LEU A 58 -1.67 9.96 1.00
N GLN A 59 -0.35 9.96 0.81
CA GLN A 59 0.59 9.60 1.86
C GLN A 59 0.43 10.50 3.09
N ILE A 60 0.43 11.82 2.92
CA ILE A 60 0.28 12.78 4.02
C ILE A 60 -1.04 12.54 4.76
N ASN A 61 -2.15 12.44 4.04
CA ASN A 61 -3.47 12.23 4.66
C ASN A 61 -3.55 10.90 5.42
N ILE A 62 -2.96 9.82 4.91
CA ILE A 62 -2.84 8.55 5.63
C ILE A 62 -2.00 8.75 6.90
N SER A 63 -0.83 9.37 6.77
CA SER A 63 0.10 9.57 7.88
C SER A 63 -0.50 10.40 9.00
N GLU A 64 -1.25 11.46 8.67
CA GLU A 64 -1.94 12.30 9.65
C GLU A 64 -3.10 11.57 10.31
N LYS A 65 -3.97 10.92 9.51
CA LYS A 65 -5.17 10.24 10.02
C LYS A 65 -4.83 9.06 10.92
N PHE A 66 -3.75 8.36 10.62
CA PHE A 66 -3.31 7.16 11.33
C PHE A 66 -2.04 7.40 12.14
N SER A 67 -1.72 8.64 12.47
CA SER A 67 -0.52 9.02 13.23
C SER A 67 -0.38 8.24 14.54
N ASP A 68 -1.47 8.08 15.29
CA ASP A 68 -1.53 7.30 16.53
C ASP A 68 -1.19 5.81 16.34
N ILE A 69 -1.52 5.25 15.16
CA ILE A 69 -1.22 3.86 14.82
C ILE A 69 0.22 3.76 14.30
N LEU A 70 0.63 4.70 13.45
CA LEU A 70 1.97 4.79 12.89
C LEU A 70 3.04 4.97 13.99
N ALA A 71 2.72 5.70 15.06
CA ALA A 71 3.57 5.87 16.23
C ALA A 71 3.85 4.56 17.00
N LYS A 72 3.01 3.52 16.83
CA LYS A 72 3.20 2.21 17.48
C LYS A 72 4.25 1.35 16.78
N TYR A 73 4.59 1.67 15.53
CA TYR A 73 5.63 0.98 14.81
C TYR A 73 7.01 1.47 15.28
N GLN A 74 7.79 0.56 15.89
CA GLN A 74 9.16 0.84 16.36
C GLN A 74 10.17 0.84 15.20
N LEU A 75 9.92 1.66 14.17
CA LEU A 75 10.80 1.82 13.02
C LEU A 75 11.27 3.28 12.96
N ASN A 76 12.59 3.49 12.88
CA ASN A 76 13.15 4.84 12.88
C ASN A 76 12.80 5.61 11.59
N ASP A 77 12.61 4.91 10.48
CA ASP A 77 12.32 5.48 9.18
C ASP A 77 10.81 5.65 8.91
N GLU A 78 10.39 6.81 8.41
CA GLU A 78 8.99 7.13 8.10
C GLU A 78 8.47 6.27 6.95
N ALA A 79 9.28 6.05 5.91
CA ALA A 79 8.89 5.21 4.77
C ALA A 79 8.74 3.73 5.18
N GLY A 80 9.61 3.25 6.08
CA GLY A 80 9.51 1.95 6.71
C GLY A 80 8.22 1.79 7.53
N ARG A 81 7.89 2.77 8.39
CA ARG A 81 6.62 2.78 9.16
C ARG A 81 5.41 2.73 8.23
N PHE A 82 5.39 3.57 7.20
CA PHE A 82 4.31 3.61 6.22
C PHE A 82 4.18 2.27 5.47
N THR A 83 5.29 1.70 5.00
CA THR A 83 5.31 0.41 4.30
C THR A 83 4.75 -0.70 5.17
N LYS A 84 5.16 -0.74 6.44
CA LYS A 84 4.69 -1.74 7.40
C LYS A 84 3.19 -1.57 7.70
N PHE A 85 2.74 -0.33 7.91
CA PHE A 85 1.33 -0.02 8.07
C PHE A 85 0.49 -0.48 6.87
N MET A 86 0.91 -0.17 5.64
CA MET A 86 0.17 -0.59 4.44
C MET A 86 0.15 -2.11 4.28
N SER A 87 1.25 -2.79 4.61
CA SER A 87 1.33 -4.26 4.64
C SER A 87 0.31 -4.84 5.61
N ASP A 88 0.31 -4.39 6.85
CA ASP A 88 -0.63 -4.87 7.87
C ASP A 88 -2.08 -4.51 7.51
N TYR A 89 -2.31 -3.33 6.95
CA TYR A 89 -3.62 -2.90 6.46
C TYR A 89 -4.15 -3.88 5.40
N PHE A 90 -3.40 -4.17 4.34
CA PHE A 90 -3.86 -5.08 3.28
C PHE A 90 -4.05 -6.51 3.78
N ILE A 91 -3.15 -7.01 4.62
CA ILE A 91 -3.25 -8.35 5.21
C ILE A 91 -4.50 -8.46 6.09
N SER A 92 -4.76 -7.47 6.96
CA SER A 92 -5.95 -7.45 7.84
C SER A 92 -7.27 -7.40 7.06
N ARG A 93 -7.23 -6.95 5.81
CA ARG A 93 -8.37 -6.89 4.89
C ARG A 93 -8.52 -8.12 4.00
N GLY A 94 -7.66 -9.13 4.19
CA GLY A 94 -7.70 -10.40 3.48
C GLY A 94 -6.95 -10.41 2.14
N CYS A 95 -6.16 -9.38 1.83
CA CYS A 95 -5.33 -9.41 0.62
C CYS A 95 -4.06 -10.24 0.92
N ASN A 96 -3.80 -11.28 0.12
CA ASN A 96 -2.71 -12.23 0.36
C ASN A 96 -1.44 -11.81 -0.39
N VAL A 97 -0.83 -10.71 0.06
CA VAL A 97 0.26 -10.05 -0.64
C VAL A 97 1.51 -9.89 0.22
N LYS A 98 2.67 -9.85 -0.43
CA LYS A 98 3.95 -9.42 0.15
C LYS A 98 4.25 -8.02 -0.32
N ILE A 99 4.70 -7.15 0.58
CA ILE A 99 4.95 -5.75 0.28
C ILE A 99 6.38 -5.39 0.66
N ASN A 100 7.08 -4.73 -0.26
CA ASN A 100 8.42 -4.19 -0.05
C ASN A 100 8.46 -2.71 -0.44
N LEU A 101 9.27 -1.92 0.26
CA LEU A 101 9.56 -0.54 -0.14
C LEU A 101 10.45 -0.55 -1.39
N VAL A 102 10.10 0.27 -2.37
CA VAL A 102 10.93 0.53 -3.55
C VAL A 102 11.58 1.90 -3.34
N ASN A 103 12.90 1.91 -3.16
CA ASN A 103 13.70 3.13 -3.17
C ASN A 103 13.78 3.74 -4.57
#